data_AF-A0A8H6DBS5-F1
#
_entry.id   AF-A0A8H6DBS5-F1
#
_cell.length_a   1.000
_cell.length_b   1.000
_cell.length_c   1.000
_cell.angle_alpha   90.00
_cell.angle_beta   90.00
_cell.angle_gamma   90.00
#
_symmetry.space_group_name_H-M   'P 1'
#
loop_
_entity.id
_entity.type
_entity.pdbx_description
1 polymer ?
#
loop_
_entity_poly.entity_id
_entity_poly.type
_entity_poly.pdbx_seq_one_letter_code
_entity_poly.pdbx_strand_id
1 'polypeptide(L)'
;MKHSLFSLAVLASSVMGYDQLLGFNQKAQVETRSIDEIYKAALKEGGTVTCWHGGDAPNQRASLKQAFEKRFPGMKLNVTVDLSKYHDARLDQQLAAGAKSVYVDSVILQTLHDYPRWAQEGALLNYAPKGFDQIEHAYKDSTAYWYGVYILFWANAWNTDKLPGIKAPTEYNDFLRPEFKNKLALTYPNDDDAVLYAFYLIMQQNGASWFEDLLKQNPRWVRGTATPGRIIRTENATEAAYFAVGGRFGESKPLKFAHPKQGKYVSWPQTAAILKDAPHPEGAKLLHNYILSEEYQSTMGLWSVRRDVATPAGFPPLRNETATNPTEFARFMKDRVLVERLRFWFEARIGTAQGVDPIYDPINQQ
;
A
#
# COMPACT_ATOMS: atom_id res chain seq x y z
N MET A 1 -39.55 49.77 -14.51
CA MET A 1 -39.29 48.75 -13.46
C MET A 1 -38.33 47.71 -14.03
N LYS A 2 -37.19 47.50 -13.38
CA LYS A 2 -36.14 46.56 -13.79
C LYS A 2 -36.61 45.12 -13.52
N HIS A 3 -36.59 44.24 -14.52
CA HIS A 3 -36.85 42.82 -14.33
C HIS A 3 -35.55 42.01 -14.33
N SER A 4 -35.54 41.06 -13.40
CA SER A 4 -34.42 40.29 -12.89
C SER A 4 -33.89 39.28 -13.90
N LEU A 5 -32.58 39.29 -14.13
CA LEU A 5 -31.81 38.24 -14.81
C LEU A 5 -31.14 37.38 -13.74
N PHE A 6 -31.84 36.40 -13.21
CA PHE A 6 -31.26 35.37 -12.34
C PHE A 6 -32.08 34.09 -12.48
N SER A 7 -31.74 33.23 -13.44
CA SER A 7 -32.14 31.81 -13.49
C SER A 7 -31.56 31.13 -14.74
N LEU A 8 -30.26 30.80 -14.80
CA LEU A 8 -29.77 29.87 -15.84
C LEU A 8 -28.46 29.12 -15.52
N ALA A 9 -28.05 29.02 -14.24
CA ALA A 9 -26.78 28.38 -13.87
C ALA A 9 -26.91 26.99 -13.18
N VAL A 10 -28.11 26.50 -12.88
CA VAL A 10 -28.30 25.30 -12.02
C VAL A 10 -28.46 23.99 -12.81
N LEU A 11 -28.85 24.04 -14.09
CA LEU A 11 -29.06 22.85 -14.92
C LEU A 11 -27.75 22.23 -15.46
N ALA A 12 -26.74 23.04 -15.77
CA ALA A 12 -25.48 22.53 -16.32
C ALA A 12 -24.63 21.79 -15.26
N SER A 13 -24.60 22.28 -14.03
CA SER A 13 -23.87 21.65 -12.91
C SER A 13 -24.50 20.34 -12.47
N SER A 14 -25.84 20.26 -12.45
CA SER A 14 -26.55 19.02 -12.12
C SER A 14 -26.35 17.93 -13.17
N VAL A 15 -26.37 18.27 -14.47
CA VAL A 15 -26.09 17.30 -15.55
C VAL A 15 -24.64 16.81 -15.51
N MET A 16 -23.65 17.70 -15.29
CA MET A 16 -22.25 17.30 -15.13
C MET A 16 -22.03 16.41 -13.90
N GLY A 17 -22.69 16.71 -12.78
CA GLY A 17 -22.64 15.86 -11.59
C GLY A 17 -23.31 14.49 -11.80
N TYR A 18 -24.38 14.42 -12.59
CA TYR A 18 -25.10 13.18 -12.89
C TYR A 18 -24.29 12.24 -13.80
N ASP A 19 -23.64 12.77 -14.83
CA ASP A 19 -22.79 11.97 -15.72
C ASP A 19 -21.53 11.44 -15.02
N GLN A 20 -20.97 12.22 -14.10
CA GLN A 20 -19.82 11.80 -13.29
C GLN A 20 -20.18 10.68 -12.30
N LEU A 21 -21.41 10.67 -11.78
CA LEU A 21 -21.91 9.63 -10.89
C LEU A 21 -22.25 8.32 -11.64
N LEU A 22 -22.81 8.44 -12.85
CA LEU A 22 -23.26 7.30 -13.65
C LEU A 22 -22.19 6.73 -14.57
N GLY A 23 -21.21 7.54 -14.97
CA GLY A 23 -20.01 7.11 -15.72
C GLY A 23 -20.30 6.54 -17.11
N PHE A 24 -21.41 6.91 -17.75
CA PHE A 24 -21.78 6.30 -19.03
C PHE A 24 -20.74 6.62 -20.12
N ASN A 25 -20.28 5.59 -20.83
CA ASN A 25 -19.28 5.67 -21.90
C ASN A 25 -17.91 6.27 -21.51
N GLN A 26 -17.59 6.32 -20.21
CA GLN A 26 -16.28 6.78 -19.77
C GLN A 26 -15.19 5.79 -20.21
N LYS A 27 -14.33 6.22 -21.14
CA LYS A 27 -13.25 5.39 -21.68
C LYS A 27 -11.92 5.79 -21.06
N ALA A 28 -11.09 4.79 -20.75
CA ALA A 28 -9.72 5.03 -20.35
C ALA A 28 -8.94 5.75 -21.46
N GLN A 29 -8.09 6.70 -21.08
CA GLN A 29 -7.06 7.25 -21.96
C GLN A 29 -5.94 6.23 -22.05
N VAL A 30 -5.96 5.41 -23.11
CA VAL A 30 -4.97 4.35 -23.33
C VAL A 30 -3.68 4.96 -23.86
N GLU A 31 -2.56 4.65 -23.19
CA GLU A 31 -1.24 5.08 -23.63
C GLU A 31 -0.79 4.31 -24.88
N THR A 32 -0.55 5.05 -25.96
CA THR A 32 -0.05 4.50 -27.22
C THR A 32 1.42 4.81 -27.47
N ARG A 33 1.97 5.82 -26.78
CA ARG A 33 3.34 6.32 -26.99
C ARG A 33 4.37 5.39 -26.37
N SER A 34 5.56 5.32 -26.94
CA SER A 34 6.73 4.71 -26.31
C SER A 34 7.10 5.41 -24.99
N ILE A 35 7.75 4.69 -24.08
CA ILE A 35 8.16 5.27 -22.79
C ILE A 35 9.12 6.46 -23.00
N ASP A 36 9.92 6.44 -24.06
CA ASP A 36 10.84 7.53 -24.41
C ASP A 36 10.11 8.78 -24.96
N GLU A 37 8.97 8.61 -25.64
CA GLU A 37 8.11 9.73 -26.05
C GLU A 37 7.41 10.39 -24.85
N ILE A 38 6.91 9.58 -23.91
CA ILE A 38 6.33 10.08 -22.65
C ILE A 38 7.41 10.83 -21.85
N TYR A 39 8.62 10.27 -21.79
CA TYR A 39 9.76 10.91 -21.13
C TYR A 39 10.12 12.26 -21.75
N LYS A 40 10.19 12.37 -23.08
CA LYS A 40 10.41 13.66 -23.76
C LYS A 40 9.30 14.67 -23.48
N ALA A 41 8.06 14.23 -23.28
CA ALA A 41 6.96 15.10 -22.90
C ALA A 41 7.08 15.56 -21.44
N ALA A 42 7.39 14.63 -20.52
CA ALA A 42 7.60 14.92 -19.10
C ALA A 42 8.75 15.92 -18.84
N LEU A 43 9.83 15.86 -19.63
CA LEU A 43 10.91 16.84 -19.54
C LEU A 43 10.45 18.28 -19.86
N LYS A 44 9.44 18.45 -20.74
CA LYS A 44 8.88 19.78 -21.06
C LYS A 44 8.03 20.35 -19.93
N GLU A 45 7.62 19.53 -18.98
CA GLU A 45 6.91 19.95 -17.76
C GLU A 45 7.87 20.38 -16.64
N GLY A 46 9.18 20.51 -16.92
CA GLY A 46 10.17 20.93 -15.93
C GLY A 46 10.86 19.78 -15.20
N GLY A 47 10.66 18.53 -15.65
CA GLY A 47 11.47 17.39 -15.23
C GLY A 47 11.25 16.95 -13.79
N THR A 48 10.06 17.16 -13.22
CA THR A 48 9.71 16.69 -11.88
C THR A 48 8.37 15.96 -11.90
N VAL A 49 8.26 14.90 -11.09
CA VAL A 49 6.98 14.28 -10.73
C VAL A 49 6.92 14.16 -9.22
N THR A 50 5.87 14.70 -8.61
CA THR A 50 5.60 14.66 -7.17
C THR A 50 4.66 13.50 -6.86
N CYS A 51 5.16 12.54 -6.08
CA CYS A 51 4.42 11.35 -5.70
C CYS A 51 4.31 11.22 -4.19
N TRP A 52 3.10 11.02 -3.69
CA TRP A 52 2.88 10.59 -2.31
C TRP A 52 2.73 9.09 -2.24
N HIS A 53 3.62 8.45 -1.49
CA HIS A 53 3.67 7.00 -1.38
C HIS A 53 3.47 6.57 0.08
N GLY A 54 2.58 5.59 0.30
CA GLY A 54 2.34 4.98 1.59
C GLY A 54 3.56 4.20 2.09
N GLY A 55 3.99 4.42 3.33
CA GLY A 55 5.08 3.66 3.92
C GLY A 55 5.47 4.15 5.31
N ASP A 56 6.37 3.43 5.96
CA ASP A 56 6.76 3.63 7.36
C ASP A 56 8.15 4.26 7.54
N ALA A 57 8.89 4.45 6.44
CA ALA A 57 10.25 4.98 6.49
C ALA A 57 10.52 5.94 5.32
N PRO A 58 11.19 7.08 5.55
CA PRO A 58 11.40 8.09 4.51
C PRO A 58 12.20 7.56 3.32
N ASN A 59 13.14 6.63 3.56
CA ASN A 59 13.98 6.00 2.55
C ASN A 59 13.35 4.75 1.90
N GLN A 60 12.13 4.35 2.28
CA GLN A 60 11.53 3.08 1.82
C GLN A 60 11.32 3.03 0.30
N ARG A 61 11.28 4.19 -0.37
CA ARG A 61 11.17 4.34 -1.83
C ARG A 61 12.45 4.82 -2.51
N ALA A 62 13.59 4.80 -1.81
CA ALA A 62 14.89 5.21 -2.37
C ALA A 62 15.28 4.40 -3.61
N SER A 63 15.04 3.08 -3.62
CA SER A 63 15.35 2.24 -4.80
C SER A 63 14.49 2.58 -6.01
N LEU A 64 13.19 2.86 -5.83
CA LEU A 64 12.33 3.34 -6.92
C LEU A 64 12.84 4.67 -7.46
N LYS A 65 13.11 5.63 -6.57
CA LYS A 65 13.66 6.94 -6.93
C LYS A 65 14.96 6.82 -7.73
N GLN A 66 15.93 6.06 -7.21
CA GLN A 66 17.21 5.87 -7.88
C GLN A 66 17.05 5.21 -9.25
N ALA A 67 16.23 4.17 -9.35
CA ALA A 67 16.01 3.45 -10.61
C ALA A 67 15.32 4.34 -11.66
N PHE A 68 14.29 5.09 -11.25
CA PHE A 68 13.57 6.03 -12.10
C PHE A 68 14.47 7.17 -12.60
N GLU A 69 15.19 7.84 -11.71
CA GLU A 69 16.06 8.96 -12.07
C GLU A 69 17.27 8.51 -12.90
N LYS A 70 17.74 7.28 -12.70
CA LYS A 70 18.74 6.66 -13.56
C LYS A 70 18.19 6.34 -14.96
N ARG A 71 16.95 5.85 -15.05
CA ARG A 71 16.31 5.47 -16.32
C ARG A 71 15.91 6.70 -17.15
N PHE A 72 15.59 7.82 -16.52
CA PHE A 72 15.13 9.05 -17.15
C PHE A 72 15.98 10.26 -16.69
N PRO A 73 17.19 10.45 -17.23
CA PRO A 73 18.06 11.55 -16.84
C PRO A 73 17.40 12.93 -16.93
N GLY A 74 17.51 13.74 -15.89
CA GLY A 74 16.84 15.06 -15.86
C GLY A 74 15.38 15.02 -15.39
N MET A 75 14.80 13.84 -15.18
CA MET A 75 13.62 13.69 -14.34
C MET A 75 14.02 13.57 -12.86
N LYS A 76 13.25 14.20 -11.99
CA LYS A 76 13.30 14.05 -10.53
C LYS A 76 12.03 13.39 -10.04
N LEU A 77 12.16 12.25 -9.35
CA LEU A 77 11.07 11.68 -8.58
C LEU A 77 11.06 12.34 -7.19
N ASN A 78 10.18 13.32 -7.02
CA ASN A 78 9.92 13.97 -5.74
C ASN A 78 8.92 13.12 -4.94
N VAL A 79 9.38 11.96 -4.47
CA VAL A 79 8.56 11.05 -3.66
C VAL A 79 8.59 11.46 -2.19
N THR A 80 7.42 11.58 -1.58
CA THR A 80 7.24 11.73 -0.13
C THR A 80 6.63 10.46 0.44
N VAL A 81 7.34 9.80 1.34
CA VAL A 81 6.81 8.65 2.07
C VAL A 81 6.20 9.13 3.38
N ASP A 82 4.96 8.71 3.63
CA ASP A 82 4.27 8.84 4.91
C ASP A 82 3.22 7.72 5.03
N LEU A 83 2.64 7.53 6.21
CA LEU A 83 1.54 6.59 6.42
C LEU A 83 0.36 6.94 5.50
N SER A 84 -0.23 5.93 4.86
CA SER A 84 -1.32 6.17 3.90
C SER A 84 -2.51 6.92 4.50
N LYS A 85 -2.85 6.63 5.77
CA LYS A 85 -3.92 7.29 6.54
C LYS A 85 -3.70 8.78 6.83
N TYR A 86 -2.52 9.30 6.56
CA TYR A 86 -2.22 10.73 6.65
C TYR A 86 -2.12 11.34 5.26
N HIS A 87 -1.62 10.59 4.28
CA HIS A 87 -1.63 11.01 2.87
C HIS A 87 -3.05 11.15 2.32
N ASP A 88 -3.96 10.23 2.62
CA ASP A 88 -5.37 10.30 2.18
C ASP A 88 -6.08 11.55 2.73
N ALA A 89 -5.96 11.82 4.03
CA ALA A 89 -6.56 12.98 4.68
C ALA A 89 -5.97 14.30 4.18
N ARG A 90 -4.66 14.36 3.93
CA ARG A 90 -4.02 15.55 3.33
C ARG A 90 -4.40 15.72 1.86
N LEU A 91 -4.63 14.63 1.13
CA LEU A 91 -5.14 14.71 -0.24
C LEU A 91 -6.56 15.25 -0.22
N ASP A 92 -7.43 14.75 0.66
CA ASP A 92 -8.80 15.27 0.82
C ASP A 92 -8.80 16.78 1.14
N GLN A 93 -7.89 17.25 2.01
CA GLN A 93 -7.71 18.68 2.29
C GLN A 93 -7.27 19.47 1.04
N GLN A 94 -6.35 18.91 0.25
CA GLN A 94 -5.85 19.53 -0.98
C GLN A 94 -6.95 19.63 -2.06
N LEU A 95 -7.74 18.58 -2.22
CA LEU A 95 -8.89 18.54 -3.14
C LEU A 95 -9.98 19.52 -2.69
N ALA A 96 -10.27 19.60 -1.39
CA ALA A 96 -11.25 20.54 -0.83
C ALA A 96 -10.85 22.02 -1.01
N ALA A 97 -9.54 22.31 -1.05
CA ALA A 97 -9.03 23.65 -1.36
C ALA A 97 -9.22 24.05 -2.84
N GLY A 98 -9.56 23.09 -3.71
CA GLY A 98 -9.90 23.27 -5.12
C GLY A 98 -8.77 22.94 -6.08
N ALA A 99 -9.11 22.77 -7.36
CA ALA A 99 -8.20 22.31 -8.42
C ALA A 99 -6.85 23.05 -8.48
N LYS A 100 -6.83 24.36 -8.22
CA LYS A 100 -5.60 25.18 -8.26
C LYS A 100 -4.65 24.93 -7.07
N SER A 101 -5.13 24.26 -6.02
CA SER A 101 -4.35 23.89 -4.85
C SER A 101 -3.70 22.50 -4.97
N VAL A 102 -4.03 21.74 -6.03
CA VAL A 102 -3.42 20.45 -6.30
C VAL A 102 -1.99 20.63 -6.80
N TYR A 103 -1.03 20.07 -6.06
CA TYR A 103 0.40 20.07 -6.39
C TYR A 103 1.01 18.66 -6.42
N VAL A 104 0.28 17.66 -5.92
CA VAL A 104 0.68 16.26 -6.01
C VAL A 104 0.27 15.73 -7.38
N ASP A 105 1.14 14.95 -8.03
CA ASP A 105 0.86 14.41 -9.35
C ASP A 105 0.26 12.99 -9.26
N SER A 106 0.77 12.18 -8.33
CA SER A 106 0.43 10.77 -8.17
C SER A 106 0.36 10.37 -6.69
N VAL A 107 -0.58 9.49 -6.36
CA VAL A 107 -0.68 8.85 -5.05
C VAL A 107 -0.59 7.32 -5.18
N ILE A 108 0.16 6.69 -4.27
CA ILE A 108 0.36 5.23 -4.22
C ILE A 108 0.21 4.75 -2.78
N LEU A 109 -0.96 4.22 -2.42
CA LEU A 109 -1.40 4.05 -1.02
C LEU A 109 -2.02 2.68 -0.76
N GLN A 110 -2.01 2.27 0.51
CA GLN A 110 -2.68 1.04 0.98
C GLN A 110 -4.14 1.27 1.41
N THR A 111 -4.62 2.51 1.49
CA THR A 111 -5.99 2.84 1.88
C THR A 111 -6.98 2.64 0.72
N LEU A 112 -7.09 1.39 0.25
CA LEU A 112 -7.68 1.03 -1.05
C LEU A 112 -9.09 1.54 -1.31
N HIS A 113 -9.87 1.76 -0.25
CA HIS A 113 -11.22 2.32 -0.33
C HIS A 113 -11.30 3.77 -0.84
N ASP A 114 -10.22 4.54 -0.77
CA ASP A 114 -10.21 5.94 -1.19
C ASP A 114 -10.24 6.08 -2.71
N TYR A 115 -9.63 5.15 -3.44
CA TYR A 115 -9.52 5.26 -4.89
C TYR A 115 -10.87 5.26 -5.63
N PRO A 116 -11.82 4.34 -5.33
CA PRO A 116 -13.17 4.44 -5.88
C PRO A 116 -13.89 5.75 -5.48
N ARG A 117 -13.66 6.24 -4.25
CA ARG A 117 -14.26 7.49 -3.77
C ARG A 117 -13.71 8.71 -4.52
N TRP A 118 -12.39 8.85 -4.63
CA TRP A 118 -11.74 9.91 -5.40
C TRP A 118 -12.09 9.85 -6.89
N ALA A 119 -12.27 8.64 -7.47
CA ALA A 119 -12.76 8.49 -8.83
C ALA A 119 -14.18 9.04 -8.98
N GLN A 120 -15.10 8.69 -8.07
CA GLN A 120 -16.48 9.20 -8.05
C GLN A 120 -16.54 10.72 -7.86
N GLU A 121 -15.65 11.27 -7.02
CA GLU A 121 -15.47 12.71 -6.81
C GLU A 121 -14.82 13.41 -8.03
N GLY A 122 -14.33 12.64 -9.02
CA GLY A 122 -13.72 13.15 -10.25
C GLY A 122 -12.34 13.75 -10.05
N ALA A 123 -11.67 13.37 -8.96
CA ALA A 123 -10.34 13.85 -8.59
C ALA A 123 -9.22 13.10 -9.33
N LEU A 124 -9.52 11.95 -9.96
CA LEU A 124 -8.53 11.10 -10.61
C LEU A 124 -8.56 11.26 -12.13
N LEU A 125 -7.40 11.07 -12.77
CA LEU A 125 -7.26 10.97 -14.22
C LEU A 125 -7.50 9.51 -14.65
N ASN A 126 -8.38 9.29 -15.63
CA ASN A 126 -8.66 8.00 -16.25
C ASN A 126 -7.56 7.62 -17.25
N TYR A 127 -6.40 7.16 -16.77
CA TYR A 127 -5.24 6.89 -17.61
C TYR A 127 -4.80 5.43 -17.51
N ALA A 128 -4.84 4.73 -18.65
CA ALA A 128 -4.34 3.36 -18.79
C ALA A 128 -2.88 3.37 -19.30
N PRO A 129 -1.88 3.17 -18.43
CA PRO A 129 -0.48 3.04 -18.83
C PRO A 129 -0.25 1.76 -19.65
N LYS A 130 0.91 1.65 -20.29
CA LYS A 130 1.32 0.40 -20.92
C LYS A 130 1.35 -0.75 -19.91
N GLY A 131 0.78 -1.89 -20.29
CA GLY A 131 0.61 -3.06 -19.42
C GLY A 131 -0.64 -3.04 -18.55
N PHE A 132 -1.48 -1.99 -18.61
CA PHE A 132 -2.74 -1.92 -17.86
C PHE A 132 -3.70 -3.07 -18.19
N ASP A 133 -3.75 -3.52 -19.44
CA ASP A 133 -4.53 -4.67 -19.91
C ASP A 133 -4.07 -5.99 -19.26
N GLN A 134 -2.79 -6.07 -18.90
CA GLN A 134 -2.17 -7.22 -18.26
C GLN A 134 -2.40 -7.29 -16.76
N ILE A 135 -2.71 -6.16 -16.11
CA ILE A 135 -3.12 -6.13 -14.70
C ILE A 135 -4.35 -7.01 -14.50
N GLU A 136 -4.31 -7.89 -13.50
CA GLU A 136 -5.44 -8.73 -13.12
C GLU A 136 -6.70 -7.88 -12.91
N HIS A 137 -7.84 -8.33 -13.44
CA HIS A 137 -9.06 -7.51 -13.48
C HIS A 137 -9.54 -7.10 -12.08
N ALA A 138 -9.33 -7.98 -11.08
CA ALA A 138 -9.71 -7.71 -9.71
C ALA A 138 -8.84 -6.62 -9.02
N TYR A 139 -7.72 -6.22 -9.61
CA TYR A 139 -6.78 -5.26 -9.03
C TYR A 139 -6.83 -3.89 -9.70
N LYS A 140 -7.80 -3.63 -10.59
CA LYS A 140 -7.92 -2.36 -11.30
C LYS A 140 -9.36 -1.90 -11.45
N ASP A 141 -9.53 -0.60 -11.57
CA ASP A 141 -10.75 -0.04 -12.13
C ASP A 141 -10.78 -0.24 -13.65
N SER A 142 -11.92 -0.66 -14.18
CA SER A 142 -12.16 -0.83 -15.62
C SER A 142 -11.94 0.43 -16.46
N THR A 143 -12.10 1.62 -15.88
CA THR A 143 -11.90 2.91 -16.57
C THR A 143 -10.50 3.51 -16.36
N ALA A 144 -9.63 2.79 -15.65
CA ALA A 144 -8.25 3.17 -15.36
C ALA A 144 -8.07 4.45 -14.53
N TYR A 145 -9.03 4.79 -13.65
CA TYR A 145 -8.80 5.82 -12.63
C TYR A 145 -7.74 5.42 -11.61
N TRP A 146 -7.70 4.12 -11.30
CA TRP A 146 -6.76 3.54 -10.35
C TRP A 146 -6.48 2.09 -10.68
N TYR A 147 -5.35 1.60 -10.21
CA TYR A 147 -4.91 0.23 -10.41
C TYR A 147 -3.83 -0.16 -9.43
N GLY A 148 -3.75 -1.45 -9.14
CA GLY A 148 -2.61 -2.06 -8.46
C GLY A 148 -1.33 -1.83 -9.25
N VAL A 149 -0.22 -1.67 -8.53
CA VAL A 149 1.13 -1.54 -9.11
C VAL A 149 2.06 -2.67 -8.71
N TYR A 150 1.84 -3.30 -7.56
CA TYR A 150 2.54 -4.50 -7.10
C TYR A 150 1.78 -5.11 -5.92
N ILE A 151 2.03 -6.39 -5.61
CA ILE A 151 1.38 -7.05 -4.47
C ILE A 151 2.27 -6.95 -3.24
N LEU A 152 1.75 -6.37 -2.18
CA LEU A 152 2.31 -6.49 -0.83
C LEU A 152 1.66 -7.68 -0.12
N PHE A 153 2.43 -8.34 0.73
CA PHE A 153 1.96 -9.48 1.50
C PHE A 153 2.71 -9.64 2.82
N TRP A 154 2.11 -10.44 3.70
CA TRP A 154 2.60 -10.73 5.03
C TRP A 154 3.47 -11.98 5.06
N ALA A 155 4.50 -11.96 5.92
CA ALA A 155 5.26 -13.16 6.26
C ALA A 155 5.51 -13.24 7.77
N ASN A 156 5.74 -14.47 8.21
CA ASN A 156 6.30 -14.77 9.52
C ASN A 156 7.81 -14.75 9.39
N ALA A 157 8.52 -14.17 10.35
CA ALA A 157 9.96 -14.08 10.33
C ALA A 157 10.57 -14.29 11.71
N TRP A 158 11.76 -14.88 11.74
CA TRP A 158 12.55 -15.01 12.95
C TRP A 158 14.05 -14.92 12.67
N ASN A 159 14.79 -14.45 13.66
CA ASN A 159 16.24 -14.37 13.64
C ASN A 159 16.84 -15.70 14.13
N THR A 160 17.60 -16.37 13.27
CA THR A 160 18.18 -17.69 13.57
C THR A 160 19.36 -17.64 14.53
N ASP A 161 20.04 -16.51 14.62
CA ASP A 161 21.18 -16.33 15.53
C ASP A 161 20.68 -16.15 16.97
N LYS A 162 19.50 -15.52 17.12
CA LYS A 162 18.84 -15.31 18.42
C LYS A 162 17.97 -16.49 18.88
N LEU A 163 17.49 -17.31 17.95
CA LEU A 163 16.67 -18.49 18.22
C LEU A 163 17.25 -19.72 17.48
N PRO A 164 18.46 -20.17 17.85
CA PRO A 164 19.12 -21.27 17.15
C PRO A 164 18.33 -22.57 17.32
N GLY A 165 18.14 -23.29 16.21
CA GLY A 165 17.47 -24.60 16.20
C GLY A 165 15.96 -24.57 16.47
N ILE A 166 15.34 -23.39 16.56
CA ILE A 166 13.89 -23.30 16.80
C ILE A 166 13.10 -23.92 15.64
N LYS A 167 12.02 -24.61 15.96
CA LYS A 167 11.03 -25.00 14.95
C LYS A 167 10.42 -23.75 14.32
N ALA A 168 10.43 -23.65 13.00
CA ALA A 168 9.92 -22.48 12.28
C ALA A 168 8.48 -22.10 12.72
N PRO A 169 8.21 -20.84 13.09
CA PRO A 169 6.85 -20.37 13.37
C PRO A 169 6.08 -20.18 12.06
N THR A 170 5.38 -21.24 11.63
CA THR A 170 4.70 -21.26 10.32
C THR A 170 3.26 -20.81 10.47
N GLU A 171 2.57 -21.26 11.51
CA GLU A 171 1.19 -20.87 11.81
C GLU A 171 1.17 -19.83 12.94
N TYR A 172 0.12 -19.03 13.02
CA TYR A 172 0.02 -17.99 14.05
C TYR A 172 -0.01 -18.53 15.49
N ASN A 173 -0.51 -19.76 15.69
CA ASN A 173 -0.44 -20.45 16.98
C ASN A 173 0.98 -20.84 17.38
N ASP A 174 1.92 -20.98 16.43
CA ASP A 174 3.32 -21.28 16.77
C ASP A 174 3.97 -20.15 17.56
N PHE A 175 3.54 -18.90 17.35
CA PHE A 175 4.04 -17.75 18.11
C PHE A 175 3.58 -17.73 19.58
N LEU A 176 2.67 -18.64 19.98
CA LEU A 176 2.23 -18.79 21.37
C LEU A 176 3.09 -19.78 22.17
N ARG A 177 4.07 -20.43 21.54
CA ARG A 177 4.96 -21.36 22.25
C ARG A 177 5.83 -20.61 23.28
N PRO A 178 6.20 -21.24 24.41
CA PRO A 178 6.93 -20.58 25.50
C PRO A 178 8.25 -19.93 25.07
N GLU A 179 8.90 -20.44 24.03
CA GLU A 179 10.17 -19.88 23.53
C GLU A 179 10.03 -18.45 22.97
N PHE A 180 8.80 -18.02 22.62
CA PHE A 180 8.53 -16.69 22.08
C PHE A 180 8.18 -15.65 23.15
N LYS A 181 8.06 -16.05 24.43
CA LYS A 181 7.80 -15.14 25.55
C LYS A 181 8.89 -14.06 25.63
N ASN A 182 8.48 -12.79 25.59
CA ASN A 182 9.37 -11.61 25.53
C ASN A 182 10.28 -11.56 24.28
N LYS A 183 9.96 -12.30 23.21
CA LYS A 183 10.77 -12.35 21.97
C LYS A 183 10.07 -11.77 20.76
N LEU A 184 8.83 -11.33 20.88
CA LEU A 184 8.04 -10.81 19.77
C LEU A 184 8.15 -9.29 19.68
N ALA A 185 8.37 -8.77 18.47
CA ALA A 185 8.14 -7.38 18.12
C ALA A 185 6.98 -7.33 17.13
N LEU A 186 5.90 -6.61 17.44
CA LEU A 186 4.68 -6.58 16.61
C LEU A 186 4.22 -5.13 16.39
N THR A 187 3.66 -4.86 15.22
CA THR A 187 3.07 -3.56 14.93
C THR A 187 1.69 -3.44 15.59
N TYR A 188 1.36 -2.26 16.12
CA TYR A 188 0.03 -1.98 16.68
C TYR A 188 -1.09 -2.20 15.65
N PRO A 189 -2.04 -3.13 15.86
CA PRO A 189 -3.18 -3.31 14.95
C PRO A 189 -4.11 -2.10 14.94
N ASN A 190 -4.11 -1.27 15.98
CA ASN A 190 -4.89 -0.02 16.00
C ASN A 190 -4.17 1.18 15.35
N ASP A 191 -2.97 1.01 14.80
CA ASP A 191 -2.22 2.07 14.10
C ASP A 191 -2.19 1.90 12.58
N ASP A 192 -2.31 0.67 12.05
CA ASP A 192 -2.25 0.37 10.61
C ASP A 192 -3.37 -0.63 10.22
N ASP A 193 -4.16 -0.31 9.19
CA ASP A 193 -5.35 -1.10 8.83
C ASP A 193 -5.01 -2.44 8.13
N ALA A 194 -3.85 -2.57 7.48
CA ALA A 194 -3.39 -3.88 6.98
C ALA A 194 -2.94 -4.79 8.13
N VAL A 195 -2.34 -4.20 9.19
CA VAL A 195 -2.08 -4.89 10.46
C VAL A 195 -3.39 -5.28 11.13
N LEU A 196 -4.33 -4.37 11.26
CA LEU A 196 -5.66 -4.64 11.79
C LEU A 196 -6.33 -5.82 11.07
N TYR A 197 -6.29 -5.82 9.74
CA TYR A 197 -6.88 -6.87 8.92
C TYR A 197 -6.20 -8.22 9.12
N ALA A 198 -4.88 -8.25 9.34
CA ALA A 198 -4.19 -9.50 9.63
C ALA A 198 -4.65 -10.10 10.95
N PHE A 199 -4.71 -9.30 12.00
CA PHE A 199 -5.23 -9.77 13.29
C PHE A 199 -6.69 -10.20 13.19
N TYR A 200 -7.51 -9.49 12.41
CA TYR A 200 -8.88 -9.91 12.09
C TYR A 200 -8.92 -11.31 11.46
N LEU A 201 -8.10 -11.57 10.43
CA LEU A 201 -8.04 -12.88 9.77
C LEU A 201 -7.60 -14.00 10.73
N ILE A 202 -6.60 -13.73 11.57
CA ILE A 202 -6.10 -14.69 12.55
C ILE A 202 -7.20 -15.04 13.55
N MET A 203 -7.92 -14.04 14.05
CA MET A 203 -9.01 -14.23 15.02
C MET A 203 -10.25 -14.87 14.41
N GLN A 204 -10.52 -14.65 13.12
CA GLN A 204 -11.58 -15.39 12.40
C GLN A 204 -11.29 -16.90 12.35
N GLN A 205 -10.01 -17.30 12.31
CA GLN A 205 -9.61 -18.71 12.31
C GLN A 205 -9.48 -19.32 13.71
N ASN A 206 -8.90 -18.56 14.65
CA ASN A 206 -8.49 -19.09 15.95
C ASN A 206 -9.38 -18.64 17.11
N GLY A 207 -10.36 -17.77 16.84
CA GLY A 207 -11.18 -17.13 17.85
C GLY A 207 -10.48 -15.96 18.54
N ALA A 208 -11.27 -15.12 19.22
CA ALA A 208 -10.74 -13.92 19.89
C ALA A 208 -9.81 -14.23 21.08
N SER A 209 -9.95 -15.41 21.71
CA SER A 209 -9.09 -15.85 22.81
C SER A 209 -7.62 -16.01 22.38
N TRP A 210 -7.35 -16.25 21.10
CA TRP A 210 -5.99 -16.28 20.56
C TRP A 210 -5.22 -15.00 20.87
N PHE A 211 -5.89 -13.85 20.80
CA PHE A 211 -5.24 -12.57 21.07
C PHE A 211 -4.87 -12.45 22.55
N GLU A 212 -5.72 -12.93 23.47
CA GLU A 212 -5.41 -12.95 24.90
C GLU A 212 -4.20 -13.85 25.21
N ASP A 213 -4.06 -14.98 24.50
CA ASP A 213 -2.89 -15.84 24.61
C ASP A 213 -1.63 -15.20 23.99
N LEU A 214 -1.77 -14.42 22.93
CA LEU A 214 -0.67 -13.62 22.38
C LEU A 214 -0.19 -12.57 23.37
N LEU A 215 -1.10 -11.89 24.08
CA LEU A 215 -0.74 -10.91 25.10
C LEU A 215 0.07 -11.56 26.24
N LYS A 216 -0.20 -12.82 26.57
CA LYS A 216 0.63 -13.59 27.51
C LYS A 216 2.05 -13.84 27.01
N GLN A 217 2.36 -13.67 25.72
CA GLN A 217 3.74 -13.67 25.21
C GLN A 217 4.50 -12.37 25.50
N ASN A 218 3.82 -11.33 26.00
CA ASN A 218 4.39 -10.00 26.25
C ASN A 218 5.16 -9.45 25.04
N PRO A 219 4.49 -9.31 23.87
CA PRO A 219 5.12 -8.73 22.69
C PRO A 219 5.45 -7.26 22.93
N ARG A 220 6.57 -6.80 22.35
CA ARG A 220 6.82 -5.36 22.20
C ARG A 220 5.98 -4.82 21.05
N TRP A 221 5.05 -3.95 21.39
CA TRP A 221 4.26 -3.22 20.41
C TRP A 221 5.00 -1.98 19.91
N VAL A 222 5.02 -1.79 18.59
CA VAL A 222 5.68 -0.64 17.93
C VAL A 222 4.79 -0.06 16.83
N ARG A 223 5.04 1.20 16.48
CA ARG A 223 4.46 1.80 15.28
C ARG A 223 5.30 1.46 14.05
N GLY A 224 4.65 1.43 12.88
CA GLY A 224 5.30 1.16 11.60
C GLY A 224 5.59 -0.31 11.35
N THR A 225 5.29 -0.78 10.13
CA THR A 225 5.37 -2.20 9.79
C THR A 225 6.79 -2.67 9.45
N ALA A 226 7.68 -1.74 9.07
CA ALA A 226 9.10 -2.03 8.89
C ALA A 226 9.85 -2.21 10.23
N THR A 227 9.37 -1.58 11.30
CA THR A 227 10.06 -1.48 12.59
C THR A 227 10.37 -2.85 13.22
N PRO A 228 9.46 -3.84 13.29
CA PRO A 228 9.76 -5.15 13.86
C PRO A 228 10.95 -5.86 13.21
N GLY A 229 11.03 -5.84 11.88
CA GLY A 229 12.12 -6.47 11.13
C GLY A 229 13.48 -5.84 11.41
N ARG A 230 13.51 -4.53 11.70
CA ARG A 230 14.73 -3.82 12.10
C ARG A 230 15.13 -4.15 13.54
N ILE A 231 14.16 -4.15 14.47
CA ILE A 231 14.40 -4.52 15.88
C ILE A 231 15.03 -5.90 15.98
N ILE A 232 14.44 -6.91 15.33
CA ILE A 232 14.94 -8.28 15.48
C ILE A 232 16.31 -8.51 14.84
N ARG A 233 16.77 -7.60 13.96
CA ARG A 233 18.13 -7.58 13.40
C ARG A 233 19.14 -6.86 14.29
N THR A 234 18.70 -5.97 15.18
CA THR A 234 19.59 -5.28 16.13
C THR A 234 20.20 -6.28 17.09
N GLU A 235 21.54 -6.31 17.20
CA GLU A 235 22.30 -7.28 18.01
C GLU A 235 21.83 -7.33 19.46
N ASN A 236 21.71 -6.16 20.11
CA ASN A 236 21.35 -6.05 21.52
C ASN A 236 19.84 -6.13 21.82
N ALA A 237 18.99 -6.29 20.80
CA ALA A 237 17.55 -6.44 21.02
C ALA A 237 17.21 -7.87 21.45
N THR A 238 16.38 -8.03 22.47
CA THR A 238 15.96 -9.35 22.96
C THR A 238 14.97 -10.04 22.03
N GLU A 239 14.22 -9.25 21.27
CA GLU A 239 13.21 -9.65 20.30
C GLU A 239 13.87 -10.34 19.11
N ALA A 240 13.22 -11.39 18.65
CA ALA A 240 13.78 -12.33 17.70
C ALA A 240 12.77 -12.84 16.67
N ALA A 241 11.48 -12.53 16.79
CA ALA A 241 10.48 -12.93 15.81
C ALA A 241 9.36 -11.90 15.65
N TYR A 242 8.74 -11.88 14.48
CA TYR A 242 7.58 -11.04 14.16
C TYR A 242 6.74 -11.67 13.04
N PHE A 243 5.55 -11.13 12.83
CA PHE A 243 4.77 -11.30 11.61
C PHE A 243 4.27 -9.92 11.18
N ALA A 244 4.47 -9.55 9.91
CA ALA A 244 4.12 -8.22 9.37
C ALA A 244 4.08 -8.21 7.84
N VAL A 245 3.66 -7.08 7.24
CA VAL A 245 3.79 -6.82 5.79
C VAL A 245 5.26 -6.65 5.38
N GLY A 246 5.54 -6.86 4.09
CA GLY A 246 6.88 -6.77 3.51
C GLY A 246 7.55 -8.13 3.51
N GLY A 247 6.74 -9.17 3.46
CA GLY A 247 7.14 -10.56 3.45
C GLY A 247 8.14 -10.87 2.33
N ARG A 248 9.00 -11.83 2.60
CA ARG A 248 9.94 -12.40 1.64
C ARG A 248 9.75 -13.90 1.65
N PHE A 249 9.96 -14.54 0.51
CA PHE A 249 10.17 -15.98 0.48
C PHE A 249 11.67 -16.28 0.64
N GLY A 250 11.98 -17.36 1.35
CA GLY A 250 13.35 -17.80 1.58
C GLY A 250 14.03 -17.15 2.80
N GLU A 251 15.28 -16.74 2.62
CA GLU A 251 16.15 -16.28 3.71
C GLU A 251 16.79 -14.92 3.39
N SER A 252 16.97 -14.09 4.41
CA SER A 252 17.76 -12.86 4.37
C SER A 252 18.49 -12.75 5.69
N LYS A 253 19.68 -13.38 5.75
CA LYS A 253 20.45 -13.55 6.99
C LYS A 253 20.51 -12.25 7.80
N PRO A 254 20.30 -12.31 9.13
CA PRO A 254 20.07 -13.53 9.93
C PRO A 254 18.60 -14.00 9.98
N LEU A 255 17.71 -13.47 9.12
CA LEU A 255 16.29 -13.80 9.16
C LEU A 255 15.93 -14.95 8.22
N LYS A 256 15.05 -15.83 8.70
CA LYS A 256 14.29 -16.78 7.89
C LYS A 256 12.82 -16.39 7.87
N PHE A 257 12.15 -16.73 6.78
CA PHE A 257 10.75 -16.41 6.56
C PHE A 257 9.92 -17.68 6.36
N ALA A 258 8.68 -17.64 6.86
CA ALA A 258 7.66 -18.67 6.66
C ALA A 258 6.32 -18.01 6.34
N HIS A 259 5.43 -18.79 5.72
CA HIS A 259 4.07 -18.38 5.43
C HIS A 259 3.11 -19.44 5.97
N PRO A 260 1.95 -19.06 6.54
CA PRO A 260 0.91 -19.99 6.93
C PRO A 260 0.55 -20.95 5.79
N LYS A 261 0.36 -22.23 6.12
CA LYS A 261 -0.10 -23.26 5.17
C LYS A 261 -1.57 -23.57 5.36
N GLN A 262 -2.04 -23.49 6.60
CA GLN A 262 -3.43 -23.70 6.97
C GLN A 262 -4.13 -22.36 7.25
N GLY A 263 -3.44 -21.47 7.97
CA GLY A 263 -3.95 -20.14 8.23
C GLY A 263 -4.00 -19.24 6.99
N LYS A 264 -4.64 -18.07 7.14
CA LYS A 264 -4.64 -17.02 6.11
C LYS A 264 -3.74 -15.86 6.48
N TYR A 265 -3.00 -15.33 5.52
CA TYR A 265 -2.21 -14.10 5.67
C TYR A 265 -2.71 -13.00 4.73
N VAL A 266 -2.38 -11.76 5.07
CA VAL A 266 -2.80 -10.58 4.30
C VAL A 266 -1.94 -10.42 3.05
N SER A 267 -2.59 -10.10 1.94
CA SER A 267 -1.96 -9.53 0.75
C SER A 267 -2.90 -8.52 0.11
N TRP A 268 -2.35 -7.63 -0.70
CA TRP A 268 -3.13 -6.66 -1.47
C TRP A 268 -2.34 -6.05 -2.63
N PRO A 269 -3.02 -5.58 -3.68
CA PRO A 269 -2.42 -4.70 -4.67
C PRO A 269 -2.22 -3.30 -4.08
N GLN A 270 -0.97 -2.90 -3.83
CA GLN A 270 -0.68 -1.51 -3.55
C GLN A 270 -1.18 -0.69 -4.74
N THR A 271 -2.09 0.25 -4.49
CA THR A 271 -2.87 0.89 -5.54
C THR A 271 -2.32 2.28 -5.82
N ALA A 272 -2.35 2.69 -7.07
CA ALA A 272 -1.89 3.97 -7.55
C ALA A 272 -2.97 4.68 -8.37
N ALA A 273 -2.93 6.02 -8.38
CA ALA A 273 -3.70 6.86 -9.27
C ALA A 273 -2.96 8.16 -9.61
N ILE A 274 -3.32 8.76 -10.74
CA ILE A 274 -2.87 10.09 -11.16
C ILE A 274 -3.98 11.08 -10.84
N LEU A 275 -3.65 12.24 -10.25
CA LEU A 275 -4.65 13.26 -9.99
C LEU A 275 -5.05 13.96 -11.31
N LYS A 276 -6.34 14.27 -11.46
CA LYS A 276 -6.89 14.94 -12.65
C LYS A 276 -6.25 16.30 -12.89
N ASP A 277 -6.04 17.05 -11.81
CA ASP A 277 -5.46 18.39 -11.81
C ASP A 277 -3.96 18.38 -11.45
N ALA A 278 -3.27 17.25 -11.68
CA ALA A 278 -1.83 17.14 -11.49
C ALA A 278 -1.07 18.23 -12.29
N PRO A 279 -0.12 18.97 -11.68
CA PRO A 279 0.66 19.98 -12.40
C PRO A 279 1.65 19.41 -13.43
N HIS A 280 2.07 18.15 -13.27
CA HIS A 280 3.00 17.44 -14.17
C HIS A 280 2.38 16.11 -14.65
N PRO A 281 1.30 16.16 -15.46
CA PRO A 281 0.58 14.96 -15.87
C PRO A 281 1.44 14.02 -16.72
N GLU A 282 2.33 14.51 -17.59
CA GLU A 282 3.25 13.65 -18.34
C GLU A 282 4.32 13.02 -17.45
N GLY A 283 4.80 13.74 -16.43
CA GLY A 283 5.63 13.19 -15.36
C GLY A 283 4.95 12.04 -14.60
N ALA A 284 3.68 12.20 -14.24
CA ALA A 284 2.89 11.14 -13.60
C ALA A 284 2.69 9.93 -14.51
N LYS A 285 2.31 10.17 -15.78
CA LYS A 285 2.18 9.11 -16.79
C LYS A 285 3.49 8.34 -16.97
N LEU A 286 4.63 9.02 -17.01
CA LEU A 286 5.94 8.39 -17.08
C LEU A 286 6.20 7.48 -15.89
N LEU A 287 5.95 7.96 -14.67
CA LEU A 287 6.10 7.18 -13.45
C LEU A 287 5.24 5.91 -13.47
N HIS A 288 3.97 6.02 -13.88
CA HIS A 288 3.04 4.89 -13.90
C HIS A 288 3.41 3.85 -14.99
N ASN A 289 3.85 4.30 -16.17
CA ASN A 289 4.37 3.39 -17.21
C ASN A 289 5.66 2.70 -16.75
N TYR A 290 6.55 3.42 -16.06
CA TYR A 290 7.79 2.84 -15.55
C TYR A 290 7.51 1.79 -14.48
N ILE A 291 6.67 2.11 -13.48
CA ILE A 291 6.36 1.16 -12.40
C ILE A 291 5.71 -0.11 -12.95
N LEU A 292 4.86 -0.01 -13.97
CA LEU A 292 4.21 -1.19 -14.57
C LEU A 292 5.03 -1.87 -15.66
N SER A 293 6.17 -1.30 -16.07
CA SER A 293 7.04 -1.91 -17.07
C SER A 293 7.59 -3.25 -16.59
N GLU A 294 7.83 -4.18 -17.52
CA GLU A 294 8.50 -5.45 -17.19
C GLU A 294 9.89 -5.23 -16.59
N GLU A 295 10.62 -4.21 -17.08
CA GLU A 295 11.95 -3.85 -16.58
C GLU A 295 11.94 -3.51 -15.09
N TYR A 296 10.92 -2.79 -14.61
CA TYR A 296 10.81 -2.45 -13.20
C TYR A 296 10.18 -3.57 -12.38
N GLN A 297 9.07 -4.15 -12.86
CA GLN A 297 8.34 -5.22 -12.16
C GLN A 297 9.25 -6.41 -11.81
N SER A 298 10.16 -6.78 -12.72
CA SER A 298 11.09 -7.89 -12.53
C SER A 298 12.15 -7.62 -11.43
N THR A 299 12.36 -6.37 -11.03
CA THR A 299 13.35 -5.99 -9.99
C THR A 299 12.77 -5.91 -8.59
N MET A 300 11.44 -5.91 -8.45
CA MET A 300 10.78 -5.63 -7.17
C MET A 300 10.94 -6.75 -6.14
N GLY A 301 11.17 -7.99 -6.59
CA GLY A 301 11.20 -9.16 -5.72
C GLY A 301 9.88 -9.41 -4.98
N LEU A 302 8.76 -8.98 -5.57
CA LEU A 302 7.39 -9.14 -5.09
C LEU A 302 6.53 -9.73 -6.22
N TRP A 303 5.36 -10.26 -5.90
CA TRP A 303 4.42 -10.63 -6.97
C TRP A 303 4.00 -9.39 -7.76
N SER A 304 4.02 -9.54 -9.09
CA SER A 304 3.46 -8.54 -9.99
C SER A 304 1.93 -8.57 -9.94
N VAL A 305 1.33 -7.41 -10.21
CA VAL A 305 -0.09 -7.29 -10.52
C VAL A 305 -0.41 -7.70 -11.96
N ARG A 306 0.62 -7.77 -12.83
CA ARG A 306 0.50 -8.16 -14.24
C ARG A 306 0.55 -9.68 -14.39
N ARG A 307 -0.31 -10.22 -15.26
CA ARG A 307 -0.41 -11.66 -15.54
C ARG A 307 0.70 -12.20 -16.44
N ASP A 308 1.39 -11.31 -17.17
CA ASP A 308 2.46 -11.64 -18.11
C ASP A 308 3.87 -11.48 -17.54
N VAL A 309 3.99 -11.01 -16.29
CA VAL A 309 5.26 -11.00 -15.57
C VAL A 309 5.41 -12.32 -14.80
N ALA A 310 6.55 -12.98 -14.99
CA ALA A 310 6.84 -14.24 -14.31
C ALA A 310 6.84 -14.06 -12.78
N THR A 311 6.34 -15.08 -12.07
CA THR A 311 6.45 -15.13 -10.61
C THR A 311 7.92 -15.14 -10.19
N PRO A 312 8.33 -14.35 -9.19
CA PRO A 312 9.71 -14.34 -8.72
C PRO A 312 10.20 -15.74 -8.33
N ALA A 313 11.49 -16.01 -8.54
CA ALA A 313 12.08 -17.30 -8.19
C ALA A 313 11.87 -17.63 -6.70
N GLY A 314 11.39 -18.84 -6.41
CA GLY A 314 11.10 -19.31 -5.05
C GLY A 314 9.74 -18.92 -4.49
N PHE A 315 8.93 -18.14 -5.22
CA PHE A 315 7.57 -17.78 -4.82
C PHE A 315 6.58 -18.79 -5.43
N PRO A 316 5.51 -19.19 -4.72
CA PRO A 316 4.40 -19.86 -5.38
C PRO A 316 3.70 -18.87 -6.32
N PRO A 317 3.14 -19.32 -7.46
CA PRO A 317 2.28 -18.46 -8.28
C PRO A 317 1.12 -17.94 -7.42
N LEU A 318 0.89 -16.62 -7.40
CA LEU A 318 -0.15 -16.02 -6.55
C LEU A 318 -1.54 -16.61 -6.80
N ARG A 319 -1.87 -16.95 -8.05
CA ARG A 319 -3.14 -17.60 -8.41
C ARG A 319 -3.33 -19.00 -7.82
N ASN A 320 -2.25 -19.67 -7.43
CA ASN A 320 -2.26 -20.99 -6.81
C ASN A 320 -2.14 -20.90 -5.28
N GLU A 321 -1.87 -19.71 -4.74
CA GLU A 321 -1.78 -19.50 -3.31
C GLU A 321 -3.19 -19.47 -2.71
N THR A 322 -3.42 -20.33 -1.73
CA THR A 322 -4.73 -20.46 -1.07
C THR A 322 -4.74 -19.81 0.30
N ALA A 323 -3.58 -19.55 0.90
CA ALA A 323 -3.46 -18.90 2.20
C ALA A 323 -3.63 -17.38 2.13
N THR A 324 -3.82 -16.78 0.95
CA THR A 324 -4.15 -15.35 0.83
C THR A 324 -5.12 -15.08 -0.31
N ASN A 325 -5.84 -13.97 -0.21
CA ASN A 325 -6.65 -13.44 -1.30
C ASN A 325 -6.49 -11.90 -1.33
N PRO A 326 -5.78 -11.34 -2.34
CA PRO A 326 -5.51 -9.91 -2.42
C PRO A 326 -6.76 -9.01 -2.53
N THR A 327 -7.92 -9.56 -2.91
CA THR A 327 -9.16 -8.77 -3.05
C THR A 327 -9.87 -8.53 -1.73
N GLU A 328 -9.63 -9.37 -0.73
CA GLU A 328 -10.39 -9.31 0.54
C GLU A 328 -9.99 -8.10 1.39
N PHE A 329 -8.73 -7.65 1.31
CA PHE A 329 -8.31 -6.45 2.02
C PHE A 329 -9.07 -5.21 1.53
N ALA A 330 -9.29 -5.08 0.21
CA ALA A 330 -10.09 -3.99 -0.33
C ALA A 330 -11.55 -4.05 0.15
N ARG A 331 -12.13 -5.26 0.32
CA ARG A 331 -13.48 -5.43 0.88
C ARG A 331 -13.51 -5.02 2.36
N PHE A 332 -12.54 -5.45 3.15
CA PHE A 332 -12.39 -5.03 4.55
C PHE A 332 -12.26 -3.51 4.68
N MET A 333 -11.40 -2.89 3.86
CA MET A 333 -11.18 -1.44 3.88
C MET A 333 -12.42 -0.62 3.52
N LYS A 334 -13.34 -1.15 2.71
CA LYS A 334 -14.60 -0.47 2.39
C LYS A 334 -15.58 -0.44 3.56
N ASP A 335 -15.54 -1.41 4.47
CA ASP A 335 -16.38 -1.44 5.66
C ASP A 335 -15.74 -0.64 6.81
N ARG A 336 -15.85 0.69 6.74
CA ARG A 336 -15.25 1.56 7.75
C ARG A 336 -15.85 1.40 9.14
N VAL A 337 -17.10 0.93 9.24
CA VAL A 337 -17.73 0.62 10.53
C VAL A 337 -17.04 -0.56 11.18
N LEU A 338 -16.85 -1.67 10.44
CA LEU A 338 -16.11 -2.82 10.96
C LEU A 338 -14.68 -2.46 11.35
N VAL A 339 -13.97 -1.74 10.48
CA VAL A 339 -12.58 -1.30 10.70
C VAL A 339 -12.48 -0.48 12.00
N GLU A 340 -13.34 0.52 12.18
CA GLU A 340 -13.34 1.36 13.37
C GLU A 340 -13.67 0.57 14.64
N ARG A 341 -14.72 -0.27 14.60
CA ARG A 341 -15.10 -1.10 15.76
C ARG A 341 -13.99 -2.03 16.18
N LEU A 342 -13.29 -2.63 15.21
CA LEU A 342 -12.17 -3.51 15.49
C LEU A 342 -10.97 -2.73 16.04
N ARG A 343 -10.68 -1.54 15.49
CA ARG A 343 -9.62 -0.65 16.02
C ARG A 343 -9.83 -0.34 17.50
N PHE A 344 -11.04 0.07 17.89
CA PHE A 344 -11.35 0.33 19.30
C PHE A 344 -11.38 -0.93 20.16
N TRP A 345 -11.74 -2.08 19.59
CA TRP A 345 -11.66 -3.36 20.29
C TRP A 345 -10.21 -3.72 20.69
N PHE A 346 -9.24 -3.46 19.80
CA PHE A 346 -7.82 -3.60 20.11
C PHE A 346 -7.34 -2.54 21.09
N GLU A 347 -7.69 -1.27 20.86
CA GLU A 347 -7.30 -0.18 21.75
C GLU A 347 -7.74 -0.40 23.20
N ALA A 348 -8.94 -0.95 23.43
CA ALA A 348 -9.42 -1.29 24.76
C ALA A 348 -8.58 -2.37 25.49
N ARG A 349 -7.73 -3.12 24.78
CA ARG A 349 -6.90 -4.21 25.31
C ARG A 349 -5.42 -3.89 25.41
N ILE A 350 -4.89 -3.15 24.44
CA ILE A 350 -3.45 -2.81 24.37
C ILE A 350 -3.17 -1.32 24.53
N GLY A 351 -4.20 -0.51 24.74
CA GLY A 351 -4.11 0.95 24.79
C GLY A 351 -3.99 1.59 23.40
N THR A 352 -3.93 2.92 23.39
CA THR A 352 -3.61 3.68 22.18
C THR A 352 -2.19 3.36 21.70
N ALA A 353 -1.97 3.39 20.38
CA ALA A 353 -0.64 3.14 19.83
C ALA A 353 0.39 4.15 20.38
N GLN A 354 1.43 3.63 21.03
CA GLN A 354 2.49 4.44 21.66
C GLN A 354 3.76 4.46 20.79
N GLY A 355 4.55 5.53 20.92
CA GLY A 355 5.86 5.67 20.28
C GLY A 355 5.91 6.81 19.26
N VAL A 356 7.12 7.07 18.77
CA VAL A 356 7.37 8.09 17.75
C VAL A 356 6.67 7.68 16.45
N ASP A 357 6.27 8.67 15.66
CA ASP A 357 5.83 8.41 14.29
C ASP A 357 6.90 7.60 13.53
N PRO A 358 6.54 6.50 12.83
CA PRO A 358 7.51 5.66 12.12
C PRO A 358 8.42 6.43 11.17
N ILE A 359 7.92 7.51 10.55
CA ILE A 359 8.69 8.35 9.63
C ILE A 359 9.86 9.04 10.33
N TYR A 360 9.71 9.36 11.62
CA TYR A 360 10.72 10.04 12.42
C TYR A 360 11.46 9.12 13.39
N ASP A 361 11.11 7.83 13.44
CA ASP A 361 11.81 6.86 14.30
C ASP A 361 13.25 6.64 13.80
N PRO A 362 14.29 6.86 14.61
CA PRO A 362 15.68 6.65 14.22
C PRO A 362 15.98 5.23 13.72
N ILE A 363 15.25 4.22 14.21
CA ILE A 363 15.42 2.85 13.71
C ILE A 363 15.03 2.75 12.23
N ASN A 364 14.07 3.57 11.79
CA ASN A 364 13.54 3.59 10.43
C ASN A 364 14.32 4.48 9.46
N GLN A 365 15.28 5.27 9.97
CA GLN A 365 16.13 6.15 9.15
C GLN A 365 17.42 5.48 8.68
N GLN A 366 17.78 4.35 9.30
CA GLN A 366 18.88 3.49 8.87
C GLN A 366 18.56 2.82 7.52
#